data_AF-A0A845RAP2-F1
#
_entry.id   AF-A0A845RAP2-F1
#
_cell.length_a   1.000
_cell.length_b   1.000
_cell.length_c   1.000
_cell.angle_alpha   90.00
_cell.angle_beta   90.00
_cell.angle_gamma   90.00
#
_symmetry.space_group_name_H-M   'P 1'
#
loop_
_entity.id
_entity.type
_entity.pdbx_description
1 polymer ?
#
loop_
_entity_poly.entity_id
_entity_poly.type
_entity_poly.pdbx_seq_one_letter_code
_entity_poly.pdbx_strand_id
1 'polypeptide(L)'
;MTAKTIYSKLNALRPQEKEARPAKAAPRPREAASVLAALAETGIHLLLGAVLAGAVILEGSAPFGVAFAAAAGSGLYGGAALVGVCFGSMMGLDLSAGLRYSSAAILTFAIHFAFYDWKLLRRPWAMPLVAGTLNAVTGLIVRSQTGWKEMDGFYFALEIALTLAAAWAFRGALAPMAGRKRDRTSAAARRVGPLALVCACLTAIAPLKLFGIPMLGVAAVGACLACLRFPEQFMGWLGVGTFPEATADPRAQRLVRQKLEQTAKAFRTLCESLRSAFRMPENDNDVATVFDRAAGRQCRGCTLRDRCWKADYNTTFNALNDATPAMVERGRAEAADFPRHFADRCIHFSDFVAVVNEELTALFYRRQYNARIRESRAAVCRQYAQLSDLLGEAAAELSRELTPDPAGERRLRQR
;
A
#
# COMPACT_ATOMS: atom_id res chain seq x y z
N MET A 1 9.01 -7.07 -62.11
CA MET A 1 8.64 -7.58 -60.78
C MET A 1 8.98 -9.06 -60.71
N THR A 2 9.98 -9.45 -59.94
CA THR A 2 10.50 -10.83 -59.90
C THR A 2 9.96 -11.60 -58.70
N ALA A 3 9.73 -12.90 -58.88
CA ALA A 3 9.07 -13.81 -57.92
C ALA A 3 9.69 -13.83 -56.50
N LYS A 4 10.94 -13.39 -56.34
CA LYS A 4 11.62 -13.24 -55.04
C LYS A 4 10.94 -12.22 -54.12
N THR A 5 10.36 -11.17 -54.68
CA THR A 5 9.76 -10.08 -53.88
C THR A 5 8.43 -10.49 -53.25
N ILE A 6 7.68 -11.36 -53.93
CA ILE A 6 6.38 -11.88 -53.47
C ILE A 6 6.59 -12.92 -52.35
N TYR A 7 7.62 -13.77 -52.47
CA TYR A 7 7.95 -14.78 -51.45
C TYR A 7 8.35 -14.16 -50.09
N SER A 8 9.04 -13.01 -50.11
CA SER A 8 9.42 -12.30 -48.88
C SER A 8 8.23 -11.66 -48.15
N LYS A 9 7.22 -11.18 -48.89
CA LYS A 9 6.03 -10.56 -48.32
C LYS A 9 5.01 -11.58 -47.80
N LEU A 10 4.92 -12.75 -48.42
CA LEU A 10 4.07 -13.85 -47.93
C LEU A 10 4.59 -14.47 -46.63
N ASN A 11 5.92 -14.51 -46.42
CA ASN A 11 6.50 -15.09 -45.21
C ASN A 11 6.39 -14.16 -43.98
N ALA A 12 6.11 -12.86 -44.19
CA ALA A 12 5.90 -11.87 -43.13
C ALA A 12 4.46 -11.80 -42.61
N LEU A 13 3.49 -12.40 -43.33
CA LEU A 13 2.05 -12.36 -43.00
C LEU A 13 1.49 -13.69 -42.48
N ARG A 14 2.34 -14.70 -42.29
CA ARG A 14 1.93 -15.92 -41.59
C ARG A 14 1.83 -15.58 -40.09
N PRO A 15 0.64 -15.59 -39.47
CA PRO A 15 0.54 -15.50 -38.03
C PRO A 15 1.42 -16.61 -37.45
N GLN A 16 2.34 -16.24 -36.56
CA GLN A 16 3.07 -17.23 -35.78
C GLN A 16 2.02 -18.09 -35.07
N GLU A 17 1.86 -19.32 -35.56
CA GLU A 17 1.24 -20.38 -34.81
C GLU A 17 1.93 -20.39 -33.45
N LYS A 18 1.13 -20.06 -32.45
CA LYS A 18 1.32 -20.32 -31.05
C LYS A 18 1.91 -21.73 -30.94
N GLU A 19 3.23 -21.82 -30.84
CA GLU A 19 3.88 -22.99 -30.27
C GLU A 19 3.14 -23.24 -28.95
N ALA A 20 2.51 -24.41 -28.88
CA ALA A 20 1.86 -24.88 -27.69
C ALA A 20 2.84 -24.68 -26.53
N ARG A 21 2.50 -23.78 -25.60
CA ARG A 21 3.20 -23.63 -24.33
C ARG A 21 3.39 -25.04 -23.77
N PRO A 22 4.63 -25.53 -23.57
CA PRO A 22 4.79 -26.68 -22.69
C PRO A 22 4.15 -26.30 -21.36
N ALA A 23 3.36 -27.21 -20.80
CA ALA A 23 2.72 -27.07 -19.51
C ALA A 23 3.72 -26.47 -18.51
N LYS A 24 3.27 -25.45 -17.76
CA LYS A 24 4.02 -24.70 -16.75
C LYS A 24 5.05 -25.60 -16.05
N ALA A 25 6.32 -25.48 -16.46
CA ALA A 25 7.43 -26.07 -15.75
C ALA A 25 7.48 -25.47 -14.34
N ALA A 26 7.81 -26.31 -13.36
CA ALA A 26 8.00 -25.91 -11.97
C ALA A 26 8.94 -24.69 -11.86
N PRO A 27 8.69 -23.76 -10.91
CA PRO A 27 9.51 -22.56 -10.76
C PRO A 27 10.98 -22.93 -10.56
N ARG A 28 11.88 -22.24 -11.29
CA ARG A 28 13.33 -22.46 -11.18
C ARG A 28 13.79 -22.16 -9.73
N PRO A 29 14.77 -22.88 -9.17
CA PRO A 29 15.17 -22.75 -7.77
C PRO A 29 15.60 -21.33 -7.34
N ARG A 30 16.10 -20.51 -8.27
CA ARG A 30 16.43 -19.08 -8.03
C ARG A 30 15.21 -18.17 -7.87
N GLU A 31 14.11 -18.45 -8.57
CA GLU A 31 12.86 -17.67 -8.45
C GLU A 31 12.13 -18.04 -7.15
N ALA A 32 12.09 -19.33 -6.81
CA ALA A 32 11.55 -19.80 -5.53
C ALA A 32 12.30 -19.21 -4.33
N ALA A 33 13.64 -19.18 -4.36
CA ALA A 33 14.46 -18.56 -3.31
C ALA A 33 14.18 -17.05 -3.16
N SER A 34 13.92 -16.34 -4.27
CA SER A 34 13.59 -14.91 -4.24
C SER A 34 12.20 -14.62 -3.64
N VAL A 35 11.23 -15.53 -3.87
CA VAL A 35 9.89 -15.43 -3.27
C VAL A 35 9.96 -15.73 -1.77
N LEU A 36 10.73 -16.74 -1.38
CA LEU A 36 10.92 -17.11 0.02
C LEU A 36 11.62 -16.00 0.82
N ALA A 37 12.64 -15.36 0.23
CA ALA A 37 13.29 -14.19 0.82
C ALA A 37 12.33 -13.00 0.97
N ALA A 38 11.50 -12.70 -0.04
CA ALA A 38 10.50 -11.64 0.04
C ALA A 38 9.43 -11.93 1.11
N LEU A 39 9.00 -13.20 1.24
CA LEU A 39 8.08 -13.62 2.30
C LEU A 39 8.71 -13.51 3.69
N ALA A 40 9.96 -13.92 3.85
CA ALA A 40 10.69 -13.79 5.11
C ALA A 40 10.84 -12.33 5.53
N GLU A 41 11.23 -11.44 4.61
CA GLU A 41 11.32 -10.00 4.87
C GLU A 41 9.97 -9.39 5.22
N THR A 42 8.90 -9.82 4.55
CA THR A 42 7.53 -9.38 4.85
C THR A 42 7.09 -9.85 6.24
N GLY A 43 7.42 -11.10 6.61
CA GLY A 43 7.21 -11.65 7.95
C GLY A 43 7.96 -10.88 9.03
N ILE A 44 9.22 -10.48 8.78
CA ILE A 44 10.01 -9.66 9.71
C ILE A 44 9.31 -8.31 9.96
N HIS A 45 8.82 -7.65 8.93
CA HIS A 45 8.11 -6.37 9.09
C HIS A 45 6.81 -6.53 9.89
N LEU A 46 6.08 -7.62 9.68
CA LEU A 46 4.88 -7.93 10.46
C LEU A 46 5.23 -8.16 11.94
N LEU A 47 6.21 -9.02 12.24
CA LEU A 47 6.61 -9.33 13.61
C LEU A 47 7.15 -8.10 14.35
N LEU A 48 8.02 -7.34 13.68
CA LEU A 48 8.61 -6.14 14.23
C LEU A 48 7.55 -5.06 14.50
N GLY A 49 6.58 -4.91 13.59
CA GLY A 49 5.42 -4.05 13.79
C GLY A 49 4.59 -4.46 15.00
N ALA A 50 4.34 -5.76 15.18
CA ALA A 50 3.57 -6.28 16.31
C ALA A 50 4.28 -6.06 17.65
N VAL A 51 5.58 -6.33 17.71
CA VAL A 51 6.38 -6.13 18.94
C VAL A 51 6.46 -4.64 19.29
N LEU A 52 6.79 -3.77 18.33
CA LEU A 52 6.96 -2.35 18.59
C LEU A 52 5.65 -1.64 18.96
N ALA A 53 4.50 -2.14 18.50
CA ALA A 53 3.20 -1.61 18.91
C ALA A 53 2.84 -1.92 20.37
N GLY A 54 3.43 -2.97 20.96
CA GLY A 54 3.29 -3.29 22.38
C GLY A 54 4.30 -2.59 23.29
N ALA A 55 5.15 -1.71 22.76
CA ALA A 55 6.17 -1.01 23.53
C ALA A 55 5.57 0.15 24.33
N VAL A 56 5.06 -0.15 25.52
CA VAL A 56 4.45 0.83 26.42
C VAL A 56 5.53 1.59 27.19
N ILE A 57 5.49 2.91 27.11
CA ILE A 57 6.40 3.85 27.78
C ILE A 57 5.57 5.02 28.32
N LEU A 58 6.03 5.70 29.37
CA LEU A 58 5.45 6.95 29.88
C LEU A 58 3.93 6.84 30.14
N GLU A 59 3.56 6.15 31.23
CA GLU A 59 2.18 6.05 31.72
C GLU A 59 1.15 5.48 30.70
N GLY A 60 1.54 4.52 29.85
CA GLY A 60 0.60 3.81 28.97
C GLY A 60 0.66 4.18 27.49
N SER A 61 1.64 4.99 27.07
CA SER A 61 1.78 5.42 25.68
C SER A 61 2.63 4.44 24.85
N ALA A 62 2.21 4.14 23.61
CA ALA A 62 2.90 3.18 22.73
C ALA A 62 3.30 3.80 21.37
N PRO A 63 4.26 4.75 21.35
CA PRO A 63 4.56 5.55 20.17
C PRO A 63 5.29 4.79 19.05
N PHE A 64 5.93 3.66 19.36
CA PHE A 64 6.84 3.00 18.43
C PHE A 64 6.16 2.23 17.30
N GLY A 65 4.93 1.73 17.52
CA GLY A 65 4.16 1.10 16.45
C GLY A 65 3.86 2.07 15.30
N VAL A 66 3.35 3.26 15.64
CA VAL A 66 3.06 4.32 14.64
C VAL A 66 4.34 4.79 13.96
N ALA A 67 5.43 4.95 14.72
CA ALA A 67 6.73 5.32 14.18
C ALA A 67 7.27 4.27 13.19
N PHE A 68 7.09 2.97 13.49
CA PHE A 68 7.52 1.88 12.62
C PHE A 68 6.70 1.80 11.34
N ALA A 69 5.37 1.95 11.42
CA ALA A 69 4.51 2.03 10.24
C ALA A 69 4.92 3.19 9.30
N ALA A 70 5.32 4.33 9.87
CA ALA A 70 5.82 5.46 9.10
C ALA A 70 7.18 5.17 8.41
N ALA A 71 8.04 4.40 9.06
CA ALA A 71 9.37 4.06 8.57
C ALA A 71 9.36 2.95 7.51
N ALA A 72 8.43 1.99 7.61
CA ALA A 72 8.32 0.82 6.73
C ALA A 72 7.86 1.14 5.30
N GLY A 73 7.25 2.31 5.09
CA GLY A 73 6.88 2.79 3.76
C GLY A 73 5.45 2.41 3.32
N SER A 74 5.14 2.64 2.05
CA SER A 74 3.81 2.34 1.44
C SER A 74 3.76 1.04 0.62
N GLY A 75 4.85 0.26 0.57
CA GLY A 75 4.94 -0.99 -0.18
C GLY A 75 4.42 -2.21 0.58
N LEU A 76 4.67 -3.42 0.05
CA LEU A 76 4.28 -4.70 0.68
C LEU A 76 4.77 -4.81 2.13
N TYR A 77 6.04 -4.46 2.37
CA TYR A 77 6.64 -4.42 3.70
C TYR A 77 5.95 -3.43 4.65
N GLY A 78 5.54 -2.27 4.13
CA GLY A 78 4.77 -1.28 4.88
C GLY A 78 3.38 -1.77 5.25
N GLY A 79 2.71 -2.47 4.33
CA GLY A 79 1.42 -3.12 4.59
C GLY A 79 1.54 -4.21 5.66
N ALA A 80 2.57 -5.05 5.57
CA ALA A 80 2.85 -6.07 6.58
C ALA A 80 3.18 -5.47 7.95
N ALA A 81 3.99 -4.40 7.98
CA ALA A 81 4.27 -3.63 9.19
C ALA A 81 2.98 -3.05 9.80
N LEU A 82 2.09 -2.48 8.99
CA LEU A 82 0.81 -1.95 9.46
C LEU A 82 -0.05 -3.05 10.10
N VAL A 83 -0.14 -4.22 9.47
CA VAL A 83 -0.87 -5.37 10.01
C VAL A 83 -0.29 -5.81 11.34
N GLY A 84 1.04 -5.92 11.41
CA GLY A 84 1.76 -6.14 12.65
C GLY A 84 1.39 -5.13 13.72
N VAL A 85 1.48 -3.84 13.41
CA VAL A 85 1.20 -2.74 14.35
C VAL A 85 -0.24 -2.76 14.85
N CYS A 86 -1.22 -2.97 13.96
CA CYS A 86 -2.62 -3.09 14.35
C CYS A 86 -2.84 -4.31 15.26
N PHE A 87 -2.26 -5.45 14.91
CA PHE A 87 -2.35 -6.66 15.73
C PHE A 87 -1.70 -6.45 17.11
N GLY A 88 -0.48 -5.94 17.14
CA GLY A 88 0.28 -5.70 18.37
C GLY A 88 -0.37 -4.67 19.29
N SER A 89 -0.93 -3.58 18.73
CA SER A 89 -1.65 -2.59 19.53
C SER A 89 -2.98 -3.10 20.07
N MET A 90 -3.68 -3.99 19.34
CA MET A 90 -4.93 -4.63 19.81
C MET A 90 -4.72 -5.73 20.85
N MET A 91 -3.52 -6.32 20.88
CA MET A 91 -3.12 -7.39 21.80
C MET A 91 -2.39 -6.86 23.04
N GLY A 92 -1.52 -5.88 22.88
CA GLY A 92 -0.65 -5.38 23.93
C GLY A 92 -1.21 -4.21 24.74
N LEU A 93 -2.26 -3.53 24.24
CA LEU A 93 -2.81 -2.32 24.87
C LEU A 93 -4.30 -2.48 25.21
N ASP A 94 -4.77 -1.62 26.10
CA ASP A 94 -6.20 -1.45 26.36
C ASP A 94 -6.96 -1.07 25.09
N LEU A 95 -8.23 -1.45 24.98
CA LEU A 95 -9.02 -1.27 23.75
C LEU A 95 -9.02 0.17 23.22
N SER A 96 -9.13 1.17 24.11
CA SER A 96 -9.08 2.60 23.76
C SER A 96 -7.73 3.00 23.17
N ALA A 97 -6.63 2.63 23.84
CA ALA A 97 -5.27 2.91 23.39
C ALA A 97 -4.94 2.15 22.10
N GLY A 98 -5.33 0.88 22.02
CA GLY A 98 -5.19 0.04 20.83
C GLY A 98 -5.85 0.66 19.61
N LEU A 99 -7.11 1.13 19.74
CA LEU A 99 -7.83 1.80 18.66
C LEU A 99 -7.17 3.14 18.26
N ARG A 100 -6.70 3.92 19.24
CA ARG A 100 -5.97 5.19 18.97
C ARG A 100 -4.70 4.94 18.17
N TYR A 101 -3.85 4.00 18.58
CA TYR A 101 -2.59 3.74 17.89
C TYR A 101 -2.76 3.01 16.56
N SER A 102 -3.72 2.08 16.47
CA SER A 102 -4.12 1.46 15.20
C SER A 102 -4.62 2.50 14.20
N SER A 103 -5.50 3.41 14.60
CA SER A 103 -6.01 4.45 13.71
C SER A 103 -4.92 5.43 13.27
N ALA A 104 -4.03 5.85 14.17
CA ALA A 104 -2.87 6.67 13.83
C ALA A 104 -1.93 5.98 12.82
N ALA A 105 -1.66 4.67 13.01
CA ALA A 105 -0.85 3.88 12.08
C ALA A 105 -1.52 3.71 10.70
N ILE A 106 -2.83 3.41 10.67
CA ILE A 106 -3.61 3.28 9.44
C ILE A 106 -3.62 4.60 8.66
N LEU A 107 -3.87 5.73 9.33
CA LEU A 107 -3.85 7.05 8.70
C LEU A 107 -2.45 7.40 8.17
N THR A 108 -1.41 7.08 8.93
CA THR A 108 -0.02 7.33 8.53
C THR A 108 0.33 6.54 7.27
N PHE A 109 -0.03 5.25 7.24
CA PHE A 109 0.14 4.41 6.06
C PHE A 109 -0.70 4.90 4.88
N ALA A 110 -1.95 5.30 5.12
CA ALA A 110 -2.84 5.82 4.07
C ALA A 110 -2.28 7.09 3.42
N ILE A 111 -1.73 8.03 4.20
CA ILE A 111 -1.04 9.21 3.67
C ILE A 111 0.23 8.80 2.90
N HIS A 112 1.00 7.86 3.44
CA HIS A 112 2.18 7.33 2.76
C HIS A 112 1.84 6.72 1.40
N PHE A 113 0.72 6.00 1.32
CA PHE A 113 0.24 5.36 0.12
C PHE A 113 -0.34 6.36 -0.88
N ALA A 114 -1.25 7.23 -0.43
CA ALA A 114 -1.96 8.19 -1.28
C ALA A 114 -1.01 9.19 -1.95
N PHE A 115 0.05 9.59 -1.25
CA PHE A 115 0.97 10.63 -1.70
C PHE A 115 2.38 10.11 -2.00
N TYR A 116 2.52 8.81 -2.27
CA TYR A 116 3.80 8.17 -2.59
C TYR A 116 4.56 8.87 -3.74
N ASP A 117 3.83 9.40 -4.73
CA ASP A 117 4.45 10.06 -5.89
C ASP A 117 4.90 11.51 -5.61
N TRP A 118 4.42 12.14 -4.53
CA TRP A 118 4.74 13.53 -4.23
C TRP A 118 6.20 13.67 -3.80
N LYS A 119 6.97 14.49 -4.54
CA LYS A 119 8.38 14.81 -4.24
C LYS A 119 8.61 15.33 -2.82
N LEU A 120 7.63 16.02 -2.23
CA LEU A 120 7.74 16.57 -0.86
C LEU A 120 7.80 15.44 0.19
N LEU A 121 6.97 14.41 0.00
CA LEU A 121 6.89 13.26 0.90
C LEU A 121 8.10 12.32 0.82
N ARG A 122 8.91 12.46 -0.23
CA ARG A 122 10.19 11.75 -0.38
C ARG A 122 11.31 12.34 0.49
N ARG A 123 11.12 13.53 1.08
CA ARG A 123 12.11 14.10 2.01
C ARG A 123 12.22 13.24 3.28
N PRO A 124 13.42 13.13 3.88
CA PRO A 124 13.66 12.24 5.02
C PRO A 124 12.86 12.62 6.28
N TRP A 125 12.48 13.89 6.41
CA TRP A 125 11.73 14.42 7.56
C TRP A 125 10.21 14.42 7.37
N ALA A 126 9.70 14.23 6.14
CA ALA A 126 8.28 14.37 5.86
C ALA A 126 7.45 13.28 6.56
N MET A 127 7.88 12.01 6.50
CA MET A 127 7.14 10.90 7.13
C MET A 127 7.16 10.89 8.65
N PRO A 128 8.30 11.18 9.31
CA PRO A 128 8.29 11.45 10.73
C PRO A 128 7.23 12.50 11.10
N LEU A 129 7.23 13.67 10.44
CA LEU A 129 6.24 14.72 10.72
C LEU A 129 4.80 14.25 10.53
N VAL A 130 4.49 13.55 9.44
CA VAL A 130 3.15 13.00 9.21
C VAL A 130 2.74 12.07 10.36
N ALA A 131 3.61 11.15 10.76
CA ALA A 131 3.34 10.21 11.84
C ALA A 131 3.13 10.93 13.20
N GLY A 132 3.99 11.90 13.51
CA GLY A 132 3.88 12.68 14.74
C GLY A 132 2.62 13.54 14.78
N THR A 133 2.26 14.20 13.67
CA THR A 133 1.02 14.99 13.58
C THR A 133 -0.23 14.14 13.72
N LEU A 134 -0.30 12.98 13.03
CA LEU A 134 -1.43 12.08 13.16
C LEU A 134 -1.55 11.48 14.56
N ASN A 135 -0.43 11.09 15.17
CA ASN A 135 -0.42 10.62 16.56
C ASN A 135 -0.84 11.72 17.56
N ALA A 136 -0.43 12.97 17.30
CA ALA A 136 -0.85 14.11 18.09
C ALA A 136 -2.35 14.36 17.96
N VAL A 137 -2.90 14.36 16.75
CA VAL A 137 -4.34 14.57 16.50
C VAL A 137 -5.17 13.49 17.18
N THR A 138 -4.82 12.21 17.01
CA THR A 138 -5.57 11.12 17.65
C THR A 138 -5.45 11.17 19.18
N GLY A 139 -4.31 11.58 19.71
CA GLY A 139 -4.14 11.79 21.15
C GLY A 139 -4.90 12.97 21.73
N LEU A 140 -4.95 14.08 21.00
CA LEU A 140 -5.69 15.27 21.38
C LEU A 140 -7.18 14.97 21.49
N ILE A 141 -7.74 14.23 20.52
CA ILE A 141 -9.16 13.84 20.52
C ILE A 141 -9.50 13.04 21.77
N VAL A 142 -8.69 12.02 22.10
CA VAL A 142 -8.95 11.17 23.28
C VAL A 142 -8.78 11.95 24.59
N ARG A 143 -7.73 12.77 24.74
CA ARG A 143 -7.49 13.56 25.96
C ARG A 143 -8.46 14.73 26.14
N SER A 144 -9.01 15.28 25.05
CA SER A 144 -10.00 16.36 25.14
C SER A 144 -11.28 15.93 25.86
N GLN A 145 -11.57 14.63 25.90
CA GLN A 145 -12.74 14.07 26.58
C GLN A 145 -12.51 13.81 28.07
N THR A 146 -11.26 13.64 28.51
CA THR A 146 -10.89 13.30 29.89
C THR A 146 -10.34 14.46 30.73
N GLY A 147 -10.09 15.62 30.11
CA GLY A 147 -9.57 16.81 30.77
C GLY A 147 -8.04 16.82 30.90
N TRP A 148 -7.45 18.01 30.97
CA TRP A 148 -5.99 18.20 31.02
C TRP A 148 -5.52 18.43 32.46
N LYS A 149 -4.63 17.56 32.96
CA LYS A 149 -3.76 17.90 34.10
C LYS A 149 -2.42 18.41 33.57
N GLU A 150 -1.73 19.29 34.29
CA GLU A 150 -0.49 19.93 33.78
C GLU A 150 0.62 18.90 33.42
N MET A 151 0.74 17.80 34.16
CA MET A 151 1.70 16.73 33.85
C MET A 151 1.37 15.93 32.59
N ASP A 152 0.09 15.81 32.20
CA ASP A 152 -0.33 15.08 31.01
C ASP A 152 0.17 15.72 29.71
N GLY A 153 0.28 17.06 29.70
CA GLY A 153 0.78 17.81 28.56
C GLY A 153 2.25 17.52 28.25
N PHE A 154 3.08 17.33 29.30
CA PHE A 154 4.49 17.00 29.14
C PHE A 154 4.67 15.59 28.55
N TYR A 155 3.96 14.59 29.07
CA TYR A 155 4.01 13.22 28.54
C TYR A 155 3.50 13.15 27.09
N PHE A 156 2.47 13.92 26.76
CA PHE A 156 1.98 14.05 25.38
C PHE A 156 3.03 14.62 24.42
N ALA A 157 3.69 15.72 24.81
CA ALA A 157 4.75 16.31 24.01
C ALA A 157 5.93 15.34 23.81
N LEU A 158 6.31 14.62 24.87
CA LEU A 158 7.37 13.62 24.83
C LEU A 158 7.00 12.42 23.95
N GLU A 159 5.74 11.97 24.00
CA GLU A 159 5.20 10.92 23.13
C GLU A 159 5.36 11.29 21.66
N ILE A 160 4.94 12.50 21.28
CA ILE A 160 5.06 13.01 19.90
C ILE A 160 6.54 13.09 19.49
N ALA A 161 7.40 13.65 20.35
CA ALA A 161 8.83 13.75 20.09
C ALA A 161 9.47 12.36 19.87
N LEU A 162 9.09 11.37 20.68
CA LEU A 162 9.49 9.97 20.54
C LEU A 162 9.01 9.37 19.21
N THR A 163 7.75 9.60 18.82
CA THR A 163 7.24 9.13 17.52
C THR A 163 8.06 9.71 16.35
N LEU A 164 8.37 11.01 16.38
CA LEU A 164 9.17 11.69 15.35
C LEU A 164 10.60 11.11 15.29
N ALA A 165 11.27 11.03 16.45
CA ALA A 165 12.65 10.55 16.54
C ALA A 165 12.77 9.07 16.14
N ALA A 166 11.86 8.22 16.62
CA ALA A 166 11.82 6.81 16.29
C ALA A 166 11.53 6.57 14.80
N ALA A 167 10.56 7.29 14.21
CA ALA A 167 10.25 7.16 12.79
C ALA A 167 11.45 7.53 11.91
N TRP A 168 12.17 8.58 12.29
CA TRP A 168 13.40 8.99 11.62
C TRP A 168 14.52 7.94 11.76
N ALA A 169 14.72 7.40 12.96
CA ALA A 169 15.75 6.41 13.25
C ALA A 169 15.47 5.06 12.57
N PHE A 170 14.24 4.53 12.68
CA PHE A 170 13.84 3.27 12.07
C PHE A 170 13.95 3.29 10.54
N ARG A 171 13.67 4.45 9.91
CA ARG A 171 13.88 4.60 8.47
C ARG A 171 15.36 4.44 8.07
N GLY A 172 16.28 4.83 8.94
CA GLY A 172 17.70 4.56 8.78
C GLY A 172 18.06 3.08 8.93
N ALA A 173 17.41 2.37 9.84
CA ALA A 173 17.60 0.93 10.06
C ALA A 173 17.07 0.07 8.90
N LEU A 174 15.94 0.45 8.31
CA LEU A 174 15.29 -0.29 7.21
C LEU A 174 15.87 0.05 5.82
N ALA A 175 16.74 1.05 5.73
CA ALA A 175 17.38 1.47 4.48
C ALA A 175 18.15 0.36 3.71
N PRO A 176 18.87 -0.58 4.38
CA PRO A 176 19.56 -1.68 3.70
C PRO A 176 18.61 -2.70 3.09
N MET A 177 17.49 -3.01 3.78
CA MET A 177 16.49 -4.00 3.35
C MET A 177 15.62 -3.49 2.20
N ALA A 178 15.38 -2.18 2.12
CA ALA A 178 14.48 -1.61 1.13
C ALA A 178 15.00 -1.63 -0.33
N GLY A 179 16.24 -2.10 -0.60
CA GLY A 179 16.82 -2.20 -1.96
C GLY A 179 16.82 -0.90 -2.78
N ARG A 180 16.48 0.23 -2.15
CA ARG A 180 16.10 1.46 -2.85
C ARG A 180 17.32 2.34 -2.97
N LYS A 181 18.00 2.24 -4.13
CA LYS A 181 19.12 3.10 -4.60
C LYS A 181 18.80 4.61 -4.66
N ARG A 182 17.68 5.07 -4.08
CA ARG A 182 17.04 6.36 -4.38
C ARG A 182 16.49 7.14 -3.18
N ASP A 183 16.56 6.62 -1.96
CA ASP A 183 16.25 7.41 -0.76
C ASP A 183 17.54 7.97 -0.15
N ARG A 184 17.68 9.30 -0.16
CA ARG A 184 18.74 10.03 0.56
C ARG A 184 18.49 9.92 2.06
N THR A 185 18.73 8.74 2.63
CA THR A 185 18.71 8.54 4.09
C THR A 185 19.96 9.19 4.70
N SER A 186 19.78 9.94 5.79
CA SER A 186 20.89 10.60 6.48
C SER A 186 21.88 9.55 7.01
N ALA A 187 23.18 9.82 6.87
CA ALA A 187 24.23 8.93 7.38
C ALA A 187 24.10 8.73 8.90
N ALA A 188 23.63 9.74 9.64
CA ALA A 188 23.36 9.64 11.07
C ALA A 188 22.22 8.66 11.38
N ALA A 189 21.11 8.74 10.63
CA ALA A 189 19.96 7.82 10.81
C ALA A 189 20.37 6.37 10.57
N ARG A 190 21.27 6.11 9.62
CA ARG A 190 21.75 4.75 9.31
C ARG A 190 22.63 4.16 10.42
N ARG A 191 23.37 5.01 11.16
CA ARG A 191 24.19 4.58 12.31
C ARG A 191 23.37 4.38 13.58
N VAL A 192 22.45 5.31 13.85
CA VAL A 192 21.65 5.31 15.09
C VAL A 192 20.43 4.39 15.00
N GLY A 193 19.90 4.17 13.78
CA GLY A 193 18.68 3.42 13.54
C GLY A 193 18.65 2.00 14.11
N PRO A 194 19.66 1.14 13.84
CA PRO A 194 19.70 -0.22 14.38
C PRO A 194 19.71 -0.24 15.92
N LEU A 195 20.46 0.67 16.54
CA LEU A 195 20.54 0.78 17.99
C LEU A 195 19.20 1.24 18.59
N ALA A 196 18.56 2.23 17.97
CA ALA A 196 17.22 2.68 18.36
C ALA A 196 16.17 1.57 18.20
N LEU A 197 16.24 0.77 17.13
CA LEU A 197 15.34 -0.37 16.91
C LEU A 197 15.52 -1.44 18.00
N VAL A 198 16.77 -1.79 18.33
CA VAL A 198 17.08 -2.74 19.40
C VAL A 198 16.57 -2.21 20.74
N CYS A 199 16.83 -0.95 21.08
CA CYS A 199 16.31 -0.34 22.30
C CYS A 199 14.78 -0.38 22.35
N ALA A 200 14.10 -0.07 21.24
CA ALA A 200 12.64 -0.10 21.16
C ALA A 200 12.07 -1.53 21.32
N CYS A 201 12.72 -2.53 20.74
CA CYS A 201 12.36 -3.94 20.95
C CYS A 201 12.62 -4.38 22.40
N LEU A 202 13.73 -3.97 23.01
CA LEU A 202 14.02 -4.25 24.41
C LEU A 202 12.97 -3.62 25.34
N THR A 203 12.53 -2.39 25.07
CA THR A 203 11.42 -1.77 25.82
C THR A 203 10.08 -2.48 25.61
N ALA A 204 9.84 -3.06 24.44
CA ALA A 204 8.63 -3.86 24.18
C ALA A 204 8.63 -5.20 24.92
N ILE A 205 9.81 -5.78 25.12
CA ILE A 205 9.99 -7.08 25.76
C ILE A 205 10.12 -6.95 27.29
N ALA A 206 10.62 -5.82 27.79
CA ALA A 206 10.78 -5.53 29.22
C ALA A 206 9.53 -5.78 30.09
N PRO A 207 8.28 -5.49 29.66
CA PRO A 207 7.09 -5.77 30.45
C PRO A 207 6.62 -7.24 30.39
N LEU A 208 7.20 -8.11 29.56
CA LEU A 208 6.80 -9.51 29.45
C LEU A 208 7.27 -10.33 30.67
N LYS A 209 6.54 -10.23 31.78
CA LYS A 209 6.65 -11.17 32.90
C LYS A 209 5.89 -12.45 32.56
N LEU A 210 6.55 -13.39 31.87
CA LEU A 210 6.08 -14.78 31.84
C LEU A 210 6.68 -15.54 33.04
N PHE A 211 5.83 -16.06 33.93
CA PHE A 211 6.22 -16.96 35.03
C PHE A 211 7.31 -16.45 36.01
N GLY A 212 7.47 -15.14 36.18
CA GLY A 212 8.40 -14.59 37.17
C GLY A 212 9.89 -14.85 36.89
N ILE A 213 10.27 -15.32 35.69
CA ILE A 213 11.68 -15.51 35.29
C ILE A 213 11.91 -14.90 33.88
N PRO A 214 12.86 -13.98 33.70
CA PRO A 214 13.01 -13.16 32.49
C PRO A 214 13.78 -13.88 31.36
N MET A 215 13.39 -15.11 30.96
CA MET A 215 14.18 -15.90 29.99
C MET A 215 13.68 -15.84 28.53
N LEU A 216 12.48 -15.32 28.26
CA LEU A 216 11.95 -15.27 26.88
C LEU A 216 12.59 -14.17 26.02
N GLY A 217 13.04 -13.07 26.64
CA GLY A 217 13.68 -11.96 25.94
C GLY A 217 15.03 -12.34 25.33
N VAL A 218 15.77 -13.25 25.96
CA VAL A 218 17.06 -13.74 25.45
C VAL A 218 16.86 -14.67 24.25
N ALA A 219 15.80 -15.50 24.25
CA ALA A 219 15.46 -16.38 23.14
C ALA A 219 14.99 -15.61 21.89
N ALA A 220 14.17 -14.57 22.08
CA ALA A 220 13.71 -13.72 20.98
C ALA A 220 14.84 -12.86 20.39
N VAL A 221 15.72 -12.32 21.24
CA VAL A 221 16.93 -11.59 20.83
C VAL A 221 17.92 -12.54 20.14
N GLY A 222 18.08 -13.76 20.62
CA GLY A 222 18.87 -14.82 19.99
C GLY A 222 18.35 -15.22 18.62
N ALA A 223 17.03 -15.38 18.46
CA ALA A 223 16.38 -15.67 17.19
C ALA A 223 16.53 -14.50 16.18
N CYS A 224 16.36 -13.26 16.63
CA CYS A 224 16.54 -12.09 15.77
C CYS A 224 18.00 -11.86 15.37
N LEU A 225 18.96 -12.06 16.28
CA LEU A 225 20.40 -11.99 15.99
C LEU A 225 20.85 -13.12 15.06
N ALA A 226 20.33 -14.34 15.23
CA ALA A 226 20.62 -15.47 14.34
C ALA A 226 20.06 -15.24 12.93
N CYS A 227 18.82 -14.74 12.80
CA CYS A 227 18.20 -14.41 11.51
C CYS A 227 18.93 -13.28 10.77
N LEU A 228 19.49 -12.30 11.49
CA LEU A 228 20.28 -11.21 10.90
C LEU A 228 21.71 -11.64 10.53
N ARG A 229 22.26 -12.69 11.15
CA ARG A 229 23.66 -13.10 10.98
C ARG A 229 23.84 -14.23 9.95
N PHE A 230 22.87 -15.13 9.79
CA PHE A 230 23.00 -16.32 8.92
C PHE A 230 21.67 -16.69 8.20
N PRO A 231 21.36 -16.07 7.04
CA PRO A 231 20.11 -16.32 6.33
C PRO A 231 19.99 -17.76 5.75
N GLU A 232 21.11 -18.42 5.44
CA GLU A 232 21.10 -19.73 4.76
C GLU A 232 21.09 -20.94 5.71
N GLN A 233 21.46 -20.78 6.99
CA GLN A 233 21.50 -21.89 7.96
C GLN A 233 20.16 -22.08 8.71
N PHE A 234 19.38 -21.02 8.87
CA PHE A 234 18.06 -21.08 9.52
C PHE A 234 17.06 -21.93 8.71
N MET A 235 17.23 -22.00 7.39
CA MET A 235 16.42 -22.83 6.50
C MET A 235 16.71 -24.33 6.66
N GLY A 236 17.90 -24.71 7.15
CA GLY A 236 18.24 -26.10 7.48
C GLY A 236 17.73 -26.54 8.86
N TRP A 237 17.61 -25.61 9.81
CA TRP A 237 17.14 -25.91 11.17
C TRP A 237 15.61 -26.03 11.28
N LEU A 238 14.86 -25.41 10.37
CA LEU A 238 13.42 -25.66 10.19
C LEU A 238 13.10 -27.05 9.61
N GLY A 239 14.13 -27.83 9.25
CA GLY A 239 14.02 -29.26 9.00
C GLY A 239 13.94 -30.05 10.30
N VAL A 240 12.72 -30.36 10.73
CA VAL A 240 12.35 -31.43 11.67
C VAL A 240 12.85 -31.24 13.11
N GLY A 241 12.01 -30.60 13.91
CA GLY A 241 11.97 -30.77 15.36
C GLY A 241 10.50 -30.74 15.80
N THR A 242 9.96 -31.90 16.19
CA THR A 242 8.64 -32.01 16.79
C THR A 242 8.59 -31.19 18.08
N PHE A 243 7.83 -30.08 18.07
CA PHE A 243 7.55 -29.33 19.28
C PHE A 243 6.66 -30.16 20.21
N PRO A 244 6.93 -30.17 21.53
CA PRO A 244 6.03 -30.79 22.49
C PRO A 244 4.70 -30.04 22.48
N GLU A 245 3.62 -30.81 22.38
CA GLU A 245 2.23 -30.36 22.36
C GLU A 245 1.90 -29.63 23.67
N ALA A 246 2.03 -28.30 23.65
CA ALA A 246 1.61 -27.46 24.74
C ALA A 246 0.07 -27.39 24.71
N THR A 247 -0.55 -27.91 25.76
CA THR A 247 -2.00 -27.82 25.98
C THR A 247 -2.42 -26.36 26.04
N ALA A 248 -2.87 -25.84 24.90
CA ALA A 248 -3.30 -24.45 24.75
C ALA A 248 -4.60 -24.21 25.50
N ASP A 249 -4.62 -23.19 26.37
CA ASP A 249 -5.81 -22.82 27.14
C ASP A 249 -6.97 -22.42 26.20
N PRO A 250 -8.14 -23.10 26.26
CA PRO A 250 -9.27 -22.82 25.40
C PRO A 250 -9.85 -21.40 25.59
N ARG A 251 -9.51 -20.68 26.66
CA ARG A 251 -9.88 -19.25 26.81
C ARG A 251 -8.97 -18.34 26.00
N ALA A 252 -7.67 -18.60 25.99
CA ALA A 252 -6.70 -17.83 25.19
C ALA A 252 -6.96 -18.03 23.69
N GLN A 253 -7.25 -19.24 23.25
CA GLN A 253 -7.60 -19.52 21.85
C GLN A 253 -8.91 -18.84 21.41
N ARG A 254 -9.92 -18.77 22.29
CA ARG A 254 -11.17 -18.02 22.03
C ARG A 254 -10.94 -16.52 21.87
N LEU A 255 -10.08 -15.93 22.70
CA LEU A 255 -9.71 -14.52 22.61
C LEU A 255 -8.94 -14.22 21.30
N VAL A 256 -7.97 -15.07 20.95
CA VAL A 256 -7.20 -14.96 19.71
C VAL A 256 -8.11 -15.06 18.50
N ARG A 257 -9.06 -16.01 18.49
CA ARG A 257 -10.08 -16.14 17.44
C ARG A 257 -10.92 -14.87 17.29
N GLN A 258 -11.50 -14.37 18.38
CA GLN A 258 -12.36 -13.18 18.34
C GLN A 258 -11.60 -11.97 17.79
N LYS A 259 -10.33 -11.85 18.13
CA LYS A 259 -9.46 -10.77 17.67
C LYS A 259 -9.02 -10.94 16.21
N LEU A 260 -8.77 -12.17 15.74
CA LEU A 260 -8.52 -12.46 14.33
C LEU A 260 -9.75 -12.14 13.46
N GLU A 261 -10.95 -12.55 13.89
CA GLU A 261 -12.21 -12.24 13.19
C GLU A 261 -12.48 -10.74 13.12
N GLN A 262 -12.26 -10.01 14.23
CA GLN A 262 -12.39 -8.55 14.27
C GLN A 262 -11.38 -7.85 13.36
N THR A 263 -10.14 -8.33 13.35
CA THR A 263 -9.07 -7.77 12.52
C THR A 263 -9.36 -8.00 11.03
N ALA A 264 -9.77 -9.21 10.65
CA ALA A 264 -10.20 -9.53 9.29
C ALA A 264 -11.37 -8.65 8.84
N LYS A 265 -12.37 -8.45 9.70
CA LYS A 265 -13.51 -7.57 9.41
C LYS A 265 -13.09 -6.12 9.20
N ALA A 266 -12.19 -5.60 10.06
CA ALA A 266 -11.66 -4.25 9.93
C ALA A 266 -10.90 -4.06 8.60
N PHE A 267 -10.08 -5.03 8.19
CA PHE A 267 -9.38 -4.98 6.90
C PHE A 267 -10.33 -5.03 5.70
N ARG A 268 -11.41 -5.82 5.76
CA ARG A 268 -12.46 -5.83 4.73
C ARG A 268 -13.17 -4.50 4.60
N THR A 269 -13.62 -3.91 5.71
CA THR A 269 -14.28 -2.60 5.72
C THR A 269 -13.36 -1.49 5.22
N LEU A 270 -12.06 -1.53 5.56
CA LEU A 270 -11.07 -0.62 5.01
C LEU A 270 -10.91 -0.79 3.49
N CYS A 271 -10.84 -2.03 2.99
CA CYS A 271 -10.73 -2.29 1.55
C CYS A 271 -11.95 -1.77 0.78
N GLU A 272 -13.14 -1.93 1.36
CA GLU A 272 -14.41 -1.45 0.77
C GLU A 272 -14.52 0.08 0.77
N SER A 273 -14.14 0.73 1.88
CA SER A 273 -14.07 2.19 1.99
C SER A 273 -13.04 2.81 1.05
N LEU A 274 -11.86 2.18 0.91
CA LEU A 274 -10.87 2.57 -0.08
C LEU A 274 -11.43 2.42 -1.49
N ARG A 275 -12.10 1.32 -1.80
CA ARG A 275 -12.69 1.07 -3.12
C ARG A 275 -13.78 2.08 -3.48
N SER A 276 -14.60 2.50 -2.51
CA SER A 276 -15.65 3.51 -2.74
C SER A 276 -15.05 4.91 -2.90
N ALA A 277 -14.07 5.30 -2.07
CA ALA A 277 -13.36 6.57 -2.17
C ALA A 277 -12.52 6.71 -3.46
N PHE A 278 -12.15 5.59 -4.08
CA PHE A 278 -11.36 5.58 -5.32
C PHE A 278 -12.19 5.54 -6.61
N ARG A 279 -13.54 5.61 -6.55
CA ARG A 279 -14.36 5.80 -7.76
C ARG A 279 -14.16 7.22 -8.31
N MET A 280 -13.49 7.30 -9.46
CA MET A 280 -13.34 8.55 -10.21
C MET A 280 -14.63 8.87 -10.97
N PRO A 281 -14.93 10.16 -11.23
CA PRO A 281 -16.00 10.54 -12.14
C PRO A 281 -15.77 9.91 -13.52
N GLU A 282 -16.74 9.16 -14.01
CA GLU A 282 -16.64 8.35 -15.23
C GLU A 282 -16.49 9.21 -16.50
N ASN A 283 -16.99 10.45 -16.43
CA ASN A 283 -17.18 11.35 -17.57
C ASN A 283 -15.92 12.11 -18.03
N ASP A 284 -14.86 12.14 -17.23
CA ASP A 284 -13.65 12.94 -17.49
C ASP A 284 -12.66 12.30 -18.48
N ASN A 285 -13.00 11.13 -19.02
CA ASN A 285 -12.18 10.42 -20.02
C ASN A 285 -12.75 10.51 -21.44
N ASP A 286 -13.86 11.23 -21.67
CA ASP A 286 -14.45 11.33 -23.01
C ASP A 286 -13.69 12.35 -23.89
N VAL A 287 -13.40 11.95 -25.13
CA VAL A 287 -12.75 12.80 -26.13
C VAL A 287 -13.65 13.98 -26.52
N ALA A 288 -14.97 13.84 -26.40
CA ALA A 288 -15.91 14.93 -26.60
C ALA A 288 -15.58 16.18 -25.75
N THR A 289 -15.09 15.97 -24.52
CA THR A 289 -14.72 17.08 -23.62
C THR A 289 -13.52 17.89 -24.11
N VAL A 290 -12.66 17.34 -24.98
CA VAL A 290 -11.52 18.04 -25.60
C VAL A 290 -12.03 19.15 -26.50
N PHE A 291 -13.05 18.85 -27.31
CA PHE A 291 -13.63 19.83 -28.23
C PHE A 291 -14.46 20.87 -27.50
N ASP A 292 -15.21 20.49 -26.46
CA ASP A 292 -15.97 21.44 -25.64
C ASP A 292 -15.05 22.46 -24.95
N ARG A 293 -13.92 22.00 -24.40
CA ARG A 293 -12.91 22.87 -23.78
C ARG A 293 -12.19 23.73 -24.81
N ALA A 294 -11.84 23.17 -25.96
CA ALA A 294 -11.21 23.92 -27.04
C ALA A 294 -12.15 25.01 -27.59
N ALA A 295 -13.43 24.69 -27.79
CA ALA A 295 -14.46 25.65 -28.19
C ALA A 295 -14.72 26.70 -27.12
N GLY A 296 -14.73 26.31 -25.83
CA GLY A 296 -14.86 27.24 -24.71
C GLY A 296 -13.73 28.25 -24.60
N ARG A 297 -12.50 27.88 -25.00
CA ARG A 297 -11.33 28.76 -25.04
C ARG A 297 -11.28 29.62 -26.31
N GLN A 298 -11.42 28.98 -27.48
CA GLN A 298 -11.19 29.65 -28.76
C GLN A 298 -12.45 30.24 -29.39
N CYS A 299 -13.60 29.56 -29.30
CA CYS A 299 -14.83 30.00 -29.97
C CYS A 299 -15.66 30.98 -29.12
N ARG A 300 -15.48 31.02 -27.80
CA ARG A 300 -16.29 31.88 -26.90
C ARG A 300 -16.18 33.36 -27.23
N GLY A 301 -14.98 33.84 -27.58
CA GLY A 301 -14.69 35.22 -27.99
C GLY A 301 -14.65 35.45 -29.49
N CYS A 302 -14.96 34.44 -30.32
CA CYS A 302 -14.89 34.52 -31.77
C CYS A 302 -16.13 35.23 -32.36
N THR A 303 -15.92 36.07 -33.37
CA THR A 303 -16.99 36.81 -34.07
C THR A 303 -17.92 35.89 -34.87
N LEU A 304 -17.43 34.73 -35.32
CA LEU A 304 -18.20 33.74 -36.08
C LEU A 304 -18.90 32.68 -35.20
N ARG A 305 -18.84 32.81 -33.87
CA ARG A 305 -19.39 31.83 -32.93
C ARG A 305 -20.84 31.46 -33.20
N ASP A 306 -21.70 32.45 -33.37
CA ASP A 306 -23.13 32.24 -33.55
C ASP A 306 -23.44 31.55 -34.88
N ARG A 307 -22.60 31.77 -35.90
CA ARG A 307 -22.69 31.03 -37.17
C ARG A 307 -22.26 29.58 -37.00
N CYS A 308 -21.09 29.32 -36.40
CA CYS A 308 -20.57 27.97 -36.21
C CYS A 308 -21.42 27.09 -35.27
N TRP A 309 -21.91 27.66 -34.16
CA TRP A 309 -22.57 26.90 -33.09
C TRP A 309 -24.09 27.08 -33.00
N LYS A 310 -24.72 27.96 -33.81
CA LYS A 310 -26.19 28.02 -33.95
C LYS A 310 -26.65 27.63 -35.35
N ALA A 311 -26.20 28.35 -36.39
CA ALA A 311 -26.66 28.12 -37.76
C ALA A 311 -26.07 26.83 -38.36
N ASP A 312 -24.76 26.62 -38.21
CA ASP A 312 -24.01 25.51 -38.81
C ASP A 312 -23.56 24.47 -37.75
N TYR A 313 -24.32 24.31 -36.66
CA TYR A 313 -23.95 23.45 -35.53
C TYR A 313 -23.57 22.03 -35.97
N ASN A 314 -24.45 21.38 -36.75
CA ASN A 314 -24.25 20.00 -37.20
C ASN A 314 -23.00 19.87 -38.09
N THR A 315 -22.77 20.84 -38.97
CA THR A 315 -21.60 20.84 -39.86
C THR A 315 -20.31 20.99 -39.06
N THR A 316 -20.29 21.90 -38.07
CA THR A 316 -19.15 22.10 -37.18
C THR A 316 -18.89 20.86 -36.33
N PHE A 317 -19.93 20.31 -35.70
CA PHE A 317 -19.84 19.13 -34.84
C PHE A 317 -19.33 17.90 -35.60
N ASN A 318 -19.85 17.65 -36.80
CA ASN A 318 -19.40 16.53 -37.64
C ASN A 318 -17.93 16.70 -38.05
N ALA A 319 -17.50 17.91 -38.44
CA ALA A 319 -16.11 18.16 -38.80
C ALA A 319 -15.12 17.87 -37.65
N LEU A 320 -15.53 18.10 -36.39
CA LEU A 320 -14.72 17.77 -35.22
C LEU A 320 -14.70 16.26 -34.94
N ASN A 321 -15.85 15.58 -35.09
CA ASN A 321 -15.92 14.13 -34.93
C ASN A 321 -15.13 13.38 -36.00
N ASP A 322 -15.15 13.87 -37.25
CA ASP A 322 -14.40 13.29 -38.37
C ASP A 322 -12.88 13.30 -38.11
N ALA A 323 -12.37 14.32 -37.42
CA ALA A 323 -10.96 14.44 -37.05
C ALA A 323 -10.57 13.52 -35.86
N THR A 324 -11.54 13.08 -35.06
CA THR A 324 -11.31 12.39 -33.78
C THR A 324 -10.51 11.08 -33.91
N PRO A 325 -10.82 10.16 -34.85
CA PRO A 325 -10.11 8.88 -34.93
C PRO A 325 -8.61 9.05 -35.19
N ALA A 326 -8.24 9.88 -36.17
CA ALA A 326 -6.84 10.13 -36.54
C ALA A 326 -6.07 10.83 -35.41
N MET A 327 -6.72 11.79 -34.74
CA MET A 327 -6.16 12.50 -33.59
C MET A 327 -5.85 11.57 -32.42
N VAL A 328 -6.77 10.65 -32.10
CA VAL A 328 -6.64 9.73 -30.96
C VAL A 328 -5.60 8.65 -31.24
N GLU A 329 -5.57 8.08 -32.44
CA GLU A 329 -4.60 7.04 -32.82
C GLU A 329 -3.16 7.59 -32.81
N ARG A 330 -2.97 8.80 -33.36
CA ARG A 330 -1.66 9.46 -33.41
C ARG A 330 -1.28 10.15 -32.10
N GLY A 331 -2.25 10.49 -31.25
CA GLY A 331 -2.04 11.26 -30.02
C GLY A 331 -1.88 12.77 -30.22
N ARG A 332 -2.06 13.28 -31.45
CA ARG A 332 -2.04 14.71 -31.80
C ARG A 332 -2.90 14.98 -33.03
N ALA A 333 -3.48 16.17 -33.05
CA ALA A 333 -4.21 16.75 -34.18
C ALA A 333 -3.28 17.45 -35.15
N GLU A 334 -3.54 17.22 -36.44
CA GLU A 334 -2.96 17.92 -37.57
C GLU A 334 -4.05 18.65 -38.35
N ALA A 335 -3.66 19.72 -39.03
CA ALA A 335 -4.56 20.48 -39.89
C ALA A 335 -5.25 19.60 -40.96
N ALA A 336 -4.59 18.56 -41.44
CA ALA A 336 -5.10 17.63 -42.44
C ALA A 336 -6.21 16.71 -41.93
N ASP A 337 -6.38 16.57 -40.61
CA ASP A 337 -7.44 15.73 -40.02
C ASP A 337 -8.81 16.40 -40.15
N PHE A 338 -8.83 17.71 -40.31
CA PHE A 338 -10.07 18.48 -40.38
C PHE A 338 -10.50 18.66 -41.84
N PRO A 339 -11.82 18.54 -42.13
CA PRO A 339 -12.33 18.83 -43.46
C PRO A 339 -12.03 20.28 -43.91
N ARG A 340 -11.70 20.45 -45.20
CA ARG A 340 -11.37 21.78 -45.78
C ARG A 340 -12.47 22.82 -45.53
N HIS A 341 -13.74 22.41 -45.62
CA HIS A 341 -14.88 23.29 -45.40
C HIS A 341 -14.96 23.91 -43.98
N PHE A 342 -14.29 23.29 -43.00
CA PHE A 342 -14.14 23.81 -41.64
C PHE A 342 -12.85 24.62 -41.52
N ALA A 343 -11.73 24.11 -42.04
CA ALA A 343 -10.44 24.78 -42.02
C ALA A 343 -10.48 26.17 -42.68
N ASP A 344 -11.15 26.27 -43.84
CA ASP A 344 -11.26 27.52 -44.60
C ASP A 344 -12.23 28.52 -43.96
N ARG A 345 -13.20 28.04 -43.16
CA ARG A 345 -14.22 28.87 -42.50
C ARG A 345 -13.73 29.42 -41.17
N CYS A 346 -12.87 28.68 -40.47
CA CYS A 346 -12.38 29.04 -39.16
C CYS A 346 -11.25 30.08 -39.27
N ILE A 347 -11.55 31.33 -38.90
CA ILE A 347 -10.56 32.43 -38.92
C ILE A 347 -9.39 32.24 -37.93
N HIS A 348 -9.55 31.34 -36.95
CA HIS A 348 -8.53 31.00 -35.95
C HIS A 348 -8.12 29.52 -36.04
N PHE A 349 -8.11 28.95 -37.24
CA PHE A 349 -7.94 27.50 -37.40
C PHE A 349 -6.61 26.99 -36.81
N SER A 350 -5.49 27.68 -37.04
CA SER A 350 -4.18 27.32 -36.48
C SER A 350 -4.19 27.28 -34.95
N ASP A 351 -4.76 28.32 -34.33
CA ASP A 351 -4.81 28.47 -32.87
C ASP A 351 -5.78 27.46 -32.27
N PHE A 352 -6.90 27.18 -32.95
CA PHE A 352 -7.84 26.14 -32.56
C PHE A 352 -7.18 24.76 -32.52
N VAL A 353 -6.43 24.38 -33.56
CA VAL A 353 -5.70 23.10 -33.59
C VAL A 353 -4.63 23.03 -32.48
N ALA A 354 -3.98 24.14 -32.15
CA ALA A 354 -3.03 24.21 -31.04
C ALA A 354 -3.71 23.97 -29.69
N VAL A 355 -4.84 24.65 -29.43
CA VAL A 355 -5.63 24.45 -28.20
C VAL A 355 -6.17 23.01 -28.10
N VAL A 356 -6.64 22.44 -29.20
CA VAL A 356 -7.07 21.04 -29.26
C VAL A 356 -5.93 20.09 -28.86
N ASN A 357 -4.70 20.34 -29.34
CA ASN A 357 -3.53 19.54 -28.97
C ASN A 357 -3.15 19.66 -27.49
N GLU A 358 -3.27 20.85 -26.89
CA GLU A 358 -3.06 21.05 -25.44
C GLU A 358 -4.06 20.22 -24.62
N GLU A 359 -5.36 20.32 -24.95
CA GLU A 359 -6.43 19.60 -24.24
C GLU A 359 -6.33 18.08 -24.45
N LEU A 360 -5.98 17.64 -25.67
CA LEU A 360 -5.76 16.23 -25.98
C LEU A 360 -4.57 15.66 -25.19
N THR A 361 -3.47 16.42 -25.12
CA THR A 361 -2.31 16.06 -24.31
C THR A 361 -2.68 15.95 -22.83
N ALA A 362 -3.42 16.92 -22.30
CA ALA A 362 -3.92 16.90 -20.92
C ALA A 362 -4.80 15.67 -20.65
N LEU A 363 -5.67 15.31 -21.59
CA LEU A 363 -6.53 14.12 -21.50
C LEU A 363 -5.70 12.83 -21.49
N PHE A 364 -4.68 12.69 -22.36
CA PHE A 364 -3.82 11.51 -22.35
C PHE A 364 -2.98 11.40 -21.07
N TYR A 365 -2.42 12.50 -20.58
CA TYR A 365 -1.73 12.52 -19.29
C TYR A 365 -2.64 12.08 -18.16
N ARG A 366 -3.87 12.60 -18.12
CA ARG A 366 -4.86 12.22 -17.11
C ARG A 366 -5.25 10.75 -17.22
N ARG A 367 -5.49 10.23 -18.43
CA ARG A 367 -5.76 8.80 -18.67
C ARG A 367 -4.62 7.91 -18.20
N GLN A 368 -3.38 8.24 -18.58
CA GLN A 368 -2.19 7.46 -18.20
C GLN A 368 -1.95 7.49 -16.68
N TYR A 369 -2.10 8.65 -16.06
CA TYR A 369 -2.01 8.83 -14.61
C TYR A 369 -3.09 8.01 -13.89
N ASN A 370 -4.34 8.11 -14.34
CA ASN A 370 -5.46 7.35 -13.80
C ASN A 370 -5.27 5.84 -13.96
N ALA A 371 -4.76 5.38 -15.10
CA ALA A 371 -4.49 3.96 -15.35
C ALA A 371 -3.44 3.41 -14.37
N ARG A 372 -2.31 4.11 -14.20
CA ARG A 372 -1.27 3.69 -13.24
C ARG A 372 -1.75 3.69 -11.80
N ILE A 373 -2.56 4.69 -11.42
CA ILE A 373 -3.16 4.73 -10.10
C ILE A 373 -4.17 3.59 -9.89
N ARG A 374 -5.01 3.29 -10.88
CA ARG A 374 -5.95 2.16 -10.81
C ARG A 374 -5.21 0.83 -10.67
N GLU A 375 -4.13 0.63 -11.43
CA GLU A 375 -3.35 -0.61 -11.40
C GLU A 375 -2.69 -0.83 -10.03
N SER A 376 -2.04 0.22 -9.50
CA SER A 376 -1.43 0.18 -8.16
C SER A 376 -2.47 -0.05 -7.06
N ARG A 377 -3.61 0.65 -7.11
CA ARG A 377 -4.68 0.51 -6.11
C ARG A 377 -5.40 -0.84 -6.19
N ALA A 378 -5.65 -1.35 -7.40
CA ALA A 378 -6.28 -2.65 -7.59
C ALA A 378 -5.36 -3.80 -7.14
N ALA A 379 -4.04 -3.68 -7.34
CA ALA A 379 -3.08 -4.65 -6.83
C ALA A 379 -3.11 -4.71 -5.30
N VAL A 380 -3.18 -3.55 -4.64
CA VAL A 380 -3.24 -3.45 -3.18
C VAL A 380 -4.57 -3.99 -2.64
N CYS A 381 -5.72 -3.62 -3.22
CA CYS A 381 -7.02 -4.19 -2.80
C CYS A 381 -7.05 -5.72 -2.90
N ARG A 382 -6.43 -6.31 -3.94
CA ARG A 382 -6.31 -7.77 -4.07
C ARG A 382 -5.46 -8.37 -2.95
N GLN A 383 -4.34 -7.74 -2.59
CA GLN A 383 -3.45 -8.21 -1.53
C GLN A 383 -4.07 -8.10 -0.14
N TYR A 384 -4.80 -7.03 0.13
CA TYR A 384 -5.52 -6.85 1.39
C TYR A 384 -6.72 -7.80 1.52
N ALA A 385 -7.43 -8.09 0.43
CA ALA A 385 -8.46 -9.12 0.41
C ALA A 385 -7.87 -10.50 0.74
N GLN A 386 -6.79 -10.88 0.05
CA GLN A 386 -6.09 -12.14 0.30
C GLN A 386 -5.62 -12.28 1.75
N LEU A 387 -5.10 -11.20 2.35
CA LEU A 387 -4.70 -11.22 3.76
C LEU A 387 -5.91 -11.37 4.70
N SER A 388 -7.02 -10.70 4.42
CA SER A 388 -8.25 -10.88 5.20
C SER A 388 -8.80 -12.30 5.08
N ASP A 389 -8.64 -12.95 3.92
CA ASP A 389 -9.07 -14.33 3.71
C ASP A 389 -8.19 -15.28 4.53
N LEU A 390 -6.86 -15.12 4.47
CA LEU A 390 -5.90 -15.90 5.28
C LEU A 390 -6.14 -15.74 6.79
N LEU A 391 -6.42 -14.53 7.27
CA LEU A 391 -6.76 -14.29 8.67
C LEU A 391 -8.09 -14.96 9.06
N GLY A 392 -9.05 -15.01 8.13
CA GLY A 392 -10.32 -15.72 8.32
C GLY A 392 -10.14 -17.24 8.34
N GLU A 393 -9.31 -17.79 7.44
CA GLU A 393 -8.95 -19.20 7.40
C GLU A 393 -8.22 -19.63 8.68
N ALA A 394 -7.24 -18.86 9.14
CA ALA A 394 -6.53 -19.11 10.40
C ALA A 394 -7.50 -19.11 11.60
N ALA A 395 -8.46 -18.18 11.64
CA ALA A 395 -9.49 -18.16 12.69
C ALA A 395 -10.43 -19.39 12.62
N ALA A 396 -10.72 -19.88 11.41
CA ALA A 396 -11.56 -21.06 11.21
C ALA A 396 -10.84 -22.37 11.56
N GLU A 397 -9.53 -22.45 11.31
CA GLU A 397 -8.69 -23.60 11.66
C GLU A 397 -8.52 -23.72 13.17
N LEU A 398 -8.26 -22.59 13.86
CA LEU A 398 -8.35 -22.49 15.32
C LEU A 398 -9.72 -22.92 15.86
N SER A 399 -10.82 -22.67 15.13
CA SER A 399 -12.16 -23.12 15.54
C SER A 399 -12.35 -24.63 15.40
N ARG A 400 -11.68 -25.29 14.44
CA ARG A 400 -11.76 -26.75 14.25
C ARG A 400 -11.04 -27.49 15.36
N GLU A 401 -9.90 -26.97 15.79
CA GLU A 401 -9.08 -27.53 16.87
C GLU A 401 -9.74 -27.39 18.25
N LEU A 402 -10.59 -26.37 18.41
CA LEU A 402 -11.41 -26.14 19.61
C LEU A 402 -12.69 -26.99 19.68
N THR A 403 -13.12 -27.64 18.60
CA THR A 403 -14.25 -28.59 18.65
C THR A 403 -13.73 -29.89 19.25
N PRO A 404 -14.09 -30.25 20.49
CA PRO A 404 -13.62 -31.49 21.10
C PRO A 404 -14.16 -32.65 20.27
N ASP A 405 -13.29 -33.58 19.84
CA ASP A 405 -13.75 -34.82 19.22
C ASP A 405 -14.50 -35.66 20.28
N PRO A 406 -15.84 -35.77 20.21
CA PRO A 406 -16.60 -36.53 21.19
C PRO A 406 -16.29 -38.03 21.10
N ALA A 407 -15.72 -38.51 19.99
CA ALA A 407 -15.29 -39.90 19.82
C ALA A 407 -13.93 -40.19 20.47
N GLY A 408 -13.08 -39.17 20.65
CA GLY A 408 -11.82 -39.25 21.38
C GLY A 408 -12.03 -39.30 22.90
N GLU A 409 -12.90 -38.43 23.43
CA GLU A 409 -13.24 -38.40 24.87
C GLU A 409 -13.91 -39.70 25.35
N ARG A 410 -14.76 -40.33 24.51
CA ARG A 410 -15.38 -41.62 24.86
C ARG A 410 -14.36 -42.76 24.96
N ARG A 411 -13.31 -42.74 24.15
CA ARG A 411 -12.22 -43.75 24.19
C ARG A 411 -11.29 -43.55 25.38
N LEU A 412 -11.06 -42.30 25.80
CA LEU A 412 -10.28 -41.97 26.99
C LEU A 412 -11.01 -42.28 28.31
N ARG A 413 -12.35 -42.30 28.31
CA ARG A 413 -13.15 -42.74 29.47
C ARG A 413 -13.34 -44.26 29.59
N GLN A 414 -12.94 -45.02 28.57
CA GLN A 414 -13.09 -46.49 28.50
C GLN A 414 -11.75 -47.25 28.67
N ARG A 415 -10.64 -46.52 28.83
CA ARG A 415 -9.37 -47.05 29.35
C ARG A 415 -9.23 -46.62 30.79
#